data_AF-A0A8B7E221-F1
#
_entry.id   AF-A0A8B7E221-F1
#
_cell.length_a   1.000
_cell.length_b   1.000
_cell.length_c   1.000
_cell.angle_alpha   90.00
_cell.angle_beta   90.00
_cell.angle_gamma   90.00
#
_symmetry.space_group_name_H-M   'P 1'
#
loop_
_entity.id
_entity.type
_entity.pdbx_description
1 polymer ?
#
loop_
_entity_poly.entity_id
_entity_poly.type
_entity_poly.pdbx_seq_one_letter_code
_entity_poly.pdbx_strand_id
1 'polypeptide(L)'
;MLTTWTKSYNRADRQGFYKRQERDHNSRITPDEVSKYFKSEGAINAVELFKTFSLFKESITQKQYTTMRDYLIFDLLIRHAHRAGVAANITLKEFFNGALSEDGNYTVSVFKHKTIDTHVPALVVLDPESFKWYTTFINNVRSQISTKVDNIFISWSGKRMRSGAVNTQVQFMWKKAGNYNPEKRNICSTLIRKSASTGIREQKLGNYQEVARLMAHSDETAKKFYFTQDNRANAAKAK
;
A
#
# COMPACT_ATOMS: atom_id res chain seq x y z
N MET A 1 10.58 18.46 38.88
CA MET A 1 9.45 19.04 38.12
C MET A 1 9.40 18.56 36.67
N LEU A 2 10.51 18.55 35.90
CA LEU A 2 10.53 18.05 34.51
C LEU A 2 10.13 16.58 34.34
N THR A 3 10.58 15.69 35.23
CA THR A 3 10.31 14.24 35.16
C THR A 3 8.83 13.86 35.32
N THR A 4 8.08 14.61 36.11
CA THR A 4 6.63 14.41 36.31
C THR A 4 5.84 14.85 35.08
N TRP A 5 6.30 15.90 34.39
CA TRP A 5 5.73 16.41 33.14
C TRP A 5 5.96 15.45 31.97
N THR A 6 7.16 14.86 31.86
CA THR A 6 7.44 13.82 30.86
C THR A 6 6.60 12.56 31.10
N LYS A 7 6.38 12.18 32.38
CA LYS A 7 5.55 11.01 32.73
C LYS A 7 4.07 11.20 32.40
N SER A 8 3.50 12.39 32.63
CA SER A 8 2.10 12.69 32.28
C SER A 8 1.89 12.79 30.76
N TYR A 9 2.81 13.41 30.02
CA TYR A 9 2.80 13.42 28.55
C TYR A 9 2.89 12.00 27.98
N ASN A 10 3.79 11.17 28.52
CA ASN A 10 3.91 9.75 28.16
C ASN A 10 2.63 8.93 28.44
N ARG A 11 1.87 9.26 29.49
CA ARG A 11 0.59 8.57 29.79
C ARG A 11 -0.49 8.95 28.77
N ALA A 12 -0.65 10.23 28.46
CA ALA A 12 -1.59 10.71 27.45
C ALA A 12 -1.23 10.18 26.05
N ASP A 13 0.05 10.17 25.70
CA ASP A 13 0.55 9.61 24.44
C ASP A 13 0.33 8.10 24.35
N ARG A 14 0.54 7.35 25.44
CA ARG A 14 0.24 5.91 25.50
C ARG A 14 -1.26 5.64 25.36
N GLN A 15 -2.11 6.40 26.04
CA GLN A 15 -3.56 6.30 25.87
C GLN A 15 -3.97 6.61 24.43
N GLY A 16 -3.44 7.68 23.84
CA GLY A 16 -3.64 8.04 22.44
C GLY A 16 -3.15 6.95 21.49
N PHE A 17 -2.03 6.30 21.80
CA PHE A 17 -1.52 5.15 21.05
C PHE A 17 -2.51 3.99 21.08
N TYR A 18 -2.99 3.55 22.24
CA TYR A 18 -3.95 2.44 22.33
C TYR A 18 -5.31 2.78 21.68
N LYS A 19 -5.82 4.00 21.86
CA LYS A 19 -7.03 4.47 21.15
C LYS A 19 -6.86 4.41 19.63
N ARG A 20 -5.69 4.79 19.11
CA ARG A 20 -5.37 4.64 17.68
C ARG A 20 -5.33 3.18 17.24
N GLN A 21 -4.78 2.28 18.07
CA GLN A 21 -4.75 0.84 17.77
C GLN A 21 -6.16 0.26 17.70
N GLU A 22 -7.01 0.61 18.66
CA GLU A 22 -8.40 0.15 18.71
C GLU A 22 -9.18 0.65 17.50
N ARG A 23 -9.04 1.94 17.15
CA ARG A 23 -9.66 2.48 15.93
C ARG A 23 -9.17 1.76 14.68
N ASP A 24 -7.86 1.52 14.55
CA ASP A 24 -7.31 0.81 13.39
C ASP A 24 -7.78 -0.66 13.34
N HIS A 25 -7.96 -1.30 14.50
CA HIS A 25 -8.53 -2.65 14.58
C HIS A 25 -9.98 -2.69 14.11
N ASN A 26 -10.81 -1.75 14.57
CA ASN A 26 -12.22 -1.66 14.17
C ASN A 26 -12.39 -1.25 12.70
N SER A 27 -11.34 -0.65 12.11
CA SER A 27 -11.31 -0.20 10.71
C SER A 27 -10.61 -1.19 9.79
N ARG A 28 -10.37 -2.43 10.22
CA ARG A 28 -9.71 -3.44 9.39
C ARG A 28 -10.45 -3.60 8.06
N ILE A 29 -9.64 -3.65 7.01
CA ILE A 29 -10.06 -3.92 5.64
C ILE A 29 -10.19 -5.44 5.48
N THR A 30 -11.29 -5.90 4.91
CA THR A 30 -11.54 -7.32 4.65
C THR A 30 -11.23 -7.70 3.20
N PRO A 31 -10.99 -9.00 2.91
CA PRO A 31 -10.88 -9.48 1.53
C PRO A 31 -12.11 -9.15 0.67
N ASP A 32 -13.32 -9.18 1.25
CA ASP A 32 -14.55 -8.83 0.54
C ASP A 32 -14.60 -7.36 0.13
N GLU A 33 -14.17 -6.45 1.00
CA GLU A 33 -14.09 -5.02 0.67
C GLU A 33 -13.06 -4.78 -0.45
N VAL A 34 -11.93 -5.50 -0.44
CA VAL A 34 -10.92 -5.46 -1.51
C VAL A 34 -11.48 -6.03 -2.81
N SER A 35 -12.18 -7.18 -2.75
CA SER A 35 -12.83 -7.80 -3.91
C SER A 35 -13.87 -6.86 -4.53
N LYS A 36 -14.68 -6.18 -3.69
CA LYS A 36 -15.63 -5.16 -4.12
C LYS A 36 -14.95 -3.98 -4.81
N TYR A 37 -13.77 -3.55 -4.35
CA TYR A 37 -13.00 -2.54 -5.06
C TYR A 37 -12.60 -3.01 -6.47
N PHE A 38 -12.03 -4.21 -6.61
CA PHE A 38 -11.59 -4.72 -7.91
C PHE A 38 -12.74 -4.99 -8.89
N LYS A 39 -13.97 -5.17 -8.37
CA LYS A 39 -15.21 -5.29 -9.15
C LYS A 39 -15.90 -3.94 -9.42
N SER A 40 -15.37 -2.83 -8.89
CA SER A 40 -15.96 -1.51 -9.10
C SER A 40 -15.77 -1.02 -10.53
N GLU A 41 -16.66 -0.15 -11.00
CA GLU A 41 -16.59 0.48 -12.33
C GLU A 41 -15.23 1.14 -12.58
N GLY A 42 -14.64 1.78 -11.56
CA GLY A 42 -13.33 2.42 -11.68
C GLY A 42 -12.19 1.44 -11.94
N ALA A 43 -12.23 0.26 -11.31
CA ALA A 43 -11.22 -0.78 -11.51
C ALA A 43 -11.38 -1.47 -12.86
N ILE A 44 -12.61 -1.78 -13.26
CA ILE A 44 -12.92 -2.36 -14.58
C ILE A 44 -12.45 -1.43 -15.70
N ASN A 45 -12.80 -0.14 -15.61
CA ASN A 45 -12.36 0.87 -16.56
C ASN A 45 -10.82 1.00 -16.61
N ALA A 46 -10.12 0.93 -15.48
CA ALA A 46 -8.65 0.92 -15.48
C ALA A 46 -8.08 -0.25 -16.28
N VAL A 47 -8.61 -1.46 -16.10
CA VAL A 47 -8.20 -2.67 -16.84
C VAL A 47 -8.48 -2.52 -18.33
N GLU A 48 -9.64 -1.98 -18.71
CA GLU A 48 -9.96 -1.69 -20.12
C GLU A 48 -8.98 -0.69 -20.72
N LEU A 49 -8.64 0.37 -20.01
CA LEU A 49 -7.64 1.34 -20.45
C LEU A 49 -6.25 0.70 -20.63
N PHE A 50 -5.83 -0.21 -19.74
CA PHE A 50 -4.56 -0.94 -19.96
C PHE A 50 -4.58 -1.77 -21.24
N LYS A 51 -5.71 -2.39 -21.58
CA LYS A 51 -5.87 -3.14 -22.83
C LYS A 51 -5.79 -2.19 -24.03
N THR A 52 -6.57 -1.09 -24.03
CA THR A 52 -6.57 -0.11 -25.12
C THR A 52 -5.19 0.50 -25.35
N PHE A 53 -4.54 1.03 -24.30
CA PHE A 53 -3.21 1.65 -24.42
C PHE A 53 -2.09 0.64 -24.66
N SER A 54 -2.33 -0.66 -24.52
CA SER A 54 -1.35 -1.68 -24.93
C SER A 54 -1.34 -1.91 -26.44
N LEU A 55 -2.44 -1.59 -27.14
CA LEU A 55 -2.60 -1.77 -28.58
C LEU A 55 -2.40 -0.45 -29.34
N PHE A 56 -2.95 0.64 -28.81
CA PHE A 56 -2.97 1.94 -29.47
C PHE A 56 -2.25 3.00 -28.64
N LYS A 57 -1.48 3.86 -29.32
CA LYS A 57 -0.81 5.00 -28.69
C LYS A 57 -1.59 6.28 -29.01
N GLU A 58 -2.69 6.46 -28.29
CA GLU A 58 -3.51 7.68 -28.38
C GLU A 58 -3.08 8.72 -27.34
N SER A 59 -3.55 9.96 -27.49
CA SER A 59 -3.33 11.01 -26.49
C SER A 59 -4.12 10.69 -25.21
N ILE A 60 -3.43 10.63 -24.07
CA ILE A 60 -4.04 10.34 -22.78
C ILE A 60 -4.75 11.58 -22.21
N THR A 61 -5.97 11.42 -21.72
CA THR A 61 -6.64 12.46 -20.92
C THR A 61 -6.24 12.39 -19.45
N GLN A 62 -6.36 13.51 -18.73
CA GLN A 62 -6.09 13.53 -17.28
C GLN A 62 -6.89 12.47 -16.50
N LYS A 63 -8.17 12.27 -16.86
CA LYS A 63 -9.04 11.29 -16.19
C LYS A 63 -8.50 9.87 -16.38
N GLN A 64 -8.21 9.47 -17.63
CA GLN A 64 -7.66 8.14 -17.93
C GLN A 64 -6.31 7.92 -17.23
N TYR A 65 -5.42 8.92 -17.30
CA TYR A 65 -4.13 8.88 -16.61
C TYR A 65 -4.30 8.60 -15.12
N THR A 66 -5.16 9.37 -14.43
CA THR A 66 -5.38 9.19 -12.99
C THR A 66 -6.02 7.85 -12.66
N THR A 67 -6.98 7.38 -13.46
CA THR A 67 -7.63 6.08 -13.27
C THR A 67 -6.61 4.93 -13.33
N MET A 68 -5.74 4.91 -14.35
CA MET A 68 -4.72 3.88 -14.51
C MET A 68 -3.66 3.96 -13.41
N ARG A 69 -3.15 5.17 -13.13
CA ARG A 69 -2.13 5.41 -12.10
C ARG A 69 -2.63 4.95 -10.74
N ASP A 70 -3.83 5.38 -10.35
CA ASP A 70 -4.34 5.14 -9.02
C ASP A 70 -4.69 3.66 -8.85
N TYR A 71 -5.19 2.97 -9.88
CA TYR A 71 -5.36 1.51 -9.88
C TYR A 71 -4.06 0.77 -9.54
N LEU A 72 -2.95 1.07 -10.24
CA LEU A 72 -1.66 0.42 -9.98
C LEU A 72 -1.11 0.73 -8.58
N ILE A 73 -1.30 1.96 -8.09
CA ILE A 73 -0.95 2.33 -6.71
C ILE A 73 -1.73 1.48 -5.72
N PHE A 74 -3.04 1.31 -5.93
CA PHE A 74 -3.87 0.53 -5.04
C PHE A 74 -3.47 -0.95 -5.04
N ASP A 75 -3.30 -1.52 -6.22
CA ASP A 75 -2.90 -2.90 -6.45
C ASP A 75 -1.57 -3.22 -5.73
N LEU A 76 -0.54 -2.38 -5.91
CA LEU A 76 0.76 -2.53 -5.23
C LEU A 76 0.64 -2.50 -3.71
N LEU A 77 -0.17 -1.58 -3.17
CA LEU A 77 -0.30 -1.46 -1.72
C LEU A 77 -1.07 -2.63 -1.11
N ILE A 78 -2.09 -3.15 -1.81
CA ILE A 78 -2.89 -4.28 -1.33
C ILE A 78 -2.09 -5.59 -1.42
N ARG A 79 -1.48 -5.89 -2.57
CA ARG A 79 -0.77 -7.17 -2.78
C ARG A 79 0.44 -7.33 -1.87
N HIS A 80 1.19 -6.25 -1.67
CA HIS A 80 2.47 -6.32 -0.96
C HIS A 80 2.39 -5.74 0.46
N ALA A 81 1.26 -5.16 0.84
CA ALA A 81 1.06 -4.54 2.14
C ALA A 81 2.13 -3.46 2.46
N HIS A 82 2.66 -2.80 1.42
CA HIS A 82 3.76 -1.85 1.57
C HIS A 82 3.32 -0.52 2.18
N ARG A 83 4.29 0.23 2.72
CA ARG A 83 4.06 1.63 3.09
C ARG A 83 3.88 2.47 1.83
N ALA A 84 3.07 3.52 1.88
CA ALA A 84 2.90 4.47 0.77
C ALA A 84 4.21 5.13 0.29
N GLY A 85 5.28 5.05 1.08
CA GLY A 85 6.64 5.45 0.64
C GLY A 85 7.16 4.63 -0.53
N VAL A 86 6.85 3.34 -0.60
CA VAL A 86 7.32 2.46 -1.69
C VAL A 86 6.71 2.92 -3.02
N ALA A 87 5.38 3.02 -3.09
CA ALA A 87 4.71 3.57 -4.27
C ALA A 87 5.15 5.02 -4.57
N ALA A 88 5.37 5.86 -3.57
CA ALA A 88 5.83 7.25 -3.80
C ALA A 88 7.26 7.36 -4.36
N ASN A 89 8.08 6.32 -4.20
CA ASN A 89 9.52 6.40 -4.45
C ASN A 89 10.05 5.42 -5.48
N ILE A 90 9.29 4.40 -5.88
CA ILE A 90 9.68 3.49 -6.96
C ILE A 90 10.01 4.29 -8.23
N THR A 91 11.15 3.99 -8.82
CA THR A 91 11.71 4.68 -10.00
C THR A 91 11.62 3.83 -11.26
N LEU A 92 11.67 4.48 -12.42
CA LEU A 92 11.79 3.81 -13.72
C LEU A 92 13.01 2.91 -13.77
N LYS A 93 14.16 3.38 -13.25
CA LYS A 93 15.41 2.62 -13.23
C LYS A 93 15.27 1.35 -12.40
N GLU A 94 14.72 1.43 -11.19
CA GLU A 94 14.49 0.25 -10.35
C GLU A 94 13.55 -0.75 -11.03
N PHE A 95 12.49 -0.26 -11.69
CA PHE A 95 11.54 -1.12 -12.40
C PHE A 95 12.16 -1.88 -13.58
N PHE A 96 12.87 -1.18 -14.46
CA PHE A 96 13.51 -1.82 -15.61
C PHE A 96 14.73 -2.66 -15.25
N ASN A 97 15.35 -2.42 -14.10
CA ASN A 97 16.38 -3.30 -13.54
C ASN A 97 15.81 -4.47 -12.73
N GLY A 98 14.48 -4.65 -12.71
CA GLY A 98 13.84 -5.77 -12.02
C GLY A 98 14.32 -7.12 -12.54
N ALA A 99 14.54 -8.08 -11.64
CA ALA A 99 14.99 -9.42 -11.99
C ALA A 99 13.80 -10.32 -12.29
N LEU A 100 13.88 -11.10 -13.36
CA LEU A 100 12.95 -12.21 -13.60
C LEU A 100 13.34 -13.38 -12.68
N SER A 101 12.41 -13.83 -11.85
CA SER A 101 12.59 -14.99 -10.99
C SER A 101 12.38 -16.28 -11.78
N GLU A 102 12.85 -17.40 -11.23
CA GLU A 102 12.64 -18.74 -11.80
C GLU A 102 11.15 -19.07 -12.00
N ASP A 103 10.29 -18.57 -11.11
CA ASP A 103 8.83 -18.71 -11.19
C ASP A 103 8.15 -17.84 -12.27
N GLY A 104 8.92 -17.11 -13.09
CA GLY A 104 8.41 -16.23 -14.14
C GLY A 104 7.86 -14.87 -13.67
N ASN A 105 8.04 -14.53 -12.39
CA ASN A 105 7.63 -13.24 -11.82
C ASN A 105 8.77 -12.22 -11.89
N TYR A 106 8.42 -10.93 -11.92
CA TYR A 106 9.40 -9.84 -11.90
C TYR A 106 9.53 -9.27 -10.51
N THR A 107 10.76 -9.19 -9.99
CA THR A 107 11.05 -8.63 -8.67
C THR A 107 11.79 -7.29 -8.81
N VAL A 108 11.14 -6.23 -8.34
CA VAL A 108 11.67 -4.86 -8.33
C VAL A 108 12.09 -4.48 -6.92
N SER A 109 13.36 -4.09 -6.74
CA SER A 109 13.88 -3.62 -5.46
C SER A 109 13.76 -2.10 -5.36
N VAL A 110 13.01 -1.62 -4.36
CA VAL A 110 12.83 -0.19 -4.10
C VAL A 110 13.69 0.20 -2.92
N PHE A 111 14.71 1.03 -3.15
CA PHE A 111 15.69 1.38 -2.13
C PHE A 111 15.24 2.58 -1.29
N LYS A 112 14.60 3.57 -1.91
CA LYS A 112 14.20 4.78 -1.18
C LYS A 112 12.89 4.56 -0.39
N HIS A 113 12.98 4.02 0.82
CA HIS A 113 11.88 3.97 1.79
C HIS A 113 12.35 4.33 3.21
N LYS A 114 11.40 4.63 4.10
CA LYS A 114 11.63 5.13 5.48
C LYS A 114 12.58 4.24 6.34
N THR A 115 12.90 3.03 5.91
CA THR A 115 13.62 2.04 6.74
C THR A 115 14.85 1.43 6.05
N ILE A 116 15.36 2.00 4.96
CA ILE A 116 16.55 1.43 4.28
C ILE A 116 17.78 1.35 5.20
N ASP A 117 17.95 2.30 6.12
CA ASP A 117 19.08 2.33 7.05
C ASP A 117 19.06 1.19 8.09
N THR A 118 17.96 0.43 8.16
CA THR A 118 17.78 -0.65 9.14
C THR A 118 17.24 -1.95 8.53
N HIS A 119 16.80 -1.95 7.27
CA HIS A 119 16.11 -3.07 6.62
C HIS A 119 16.52 -3.19 5.15
N VAL A 120 16.44 -4.41 4.63
CA VAL A 120 16.58 -4.69 3.18
C VAL A 120 15.60 -3.87 2.33
N PRO A 121 15.94 -3.61 1.05
CA PRO A 121 15.06 -2.90 0.12
C PRO A 121 13.64 -3.50 0.09
N ALA A 122 12.64 -2.66 -0.13
CA ALA A 122 11.27 -3.13 -0.29
C ALA A 122 11.14 -3.86 -1.65
N LEU A 123 10.72 -5.11 -1.63
CA LEU A 123 10.55 -5.93 -2.83
C LEU A 123 9.12 -5.82 -3.37
N VAL A 124 8.98 -5.47 -4.64
CA VAL A 124 7.72 -5.48 -5.38
C VAL A 124 7.77 -6.63 -6.38
N VAL A 125 7.04 -7.70 -6.09
CA VAL A 125 6.91 -8.88 -6.98
C VAL A 125 5.69 -8.73 -7.87
N LEU A 126 5.86 -8.84 -9.18
CA LEU A 126 4.80 -8.66 -10.18
C LEU A 126 4.71 -9.93 -11.03
N ASP A 127 3.50 -10.47 -11.16
CA ASP A 127 3.22 -11.49 -12.17
C ASP A 127 3.33 -10.92 -13.59
N PRO A 128 3.42 -11.77 -14.63
CA PRO A 128 3.57 -11.31 -16.02
C PRO A 128 2.49 -10.34 -16.49
N GLU A 129 1.23 -10.53 -16.06
CA GLU A 129 0.12 -9.64 -16.45
C GLU A 129 0.26 -8.28 -15.77
N SER A 130 0.50 -8.28 -14.45
CA SER A 130 0.77 -7.05 -13.70
C SER A 130 1.97 -6.31 -14.28
N PHE A 131 3.08 -7.00 -14.57
CA PHE A 131 4.27 -6.40 -15.17
C PHE A 131 3.96 -5.76 -16.54
N LYS A 132 3.12 -6.40 -17.36
CA LYS A 132 2.62 -5.85 -18.63
C LYS A 132 1.82 -4.57 -18.41
N TRP A 133 0.93 -4.51 -17.42
CA TRP A 133 0.18 -3.28 -17.11
C TRP A 133 1.08 -2.14 -16.66
N TYR A 134 2.07 -2.41 -15.81
CA TYR A 134 3.07 -1.42 -15.42
C TYR A 134 3.88 -0.93 -16.63
N THR A 135 4.30 -1.84 -17.50
CA THR A 135 5.05 -1.49 -18.71
C THR A 135 4.21 -0.63 -19.66
N THR A 136 2.95 -0.99 -19.89
CA THR A 136 2.00 -0.18 -20.68
C THR A 136 1.83 1.20 -20.06
N PHE A 137 1.63 1.28 -18.74
CA PHE A 137 1.52 2.56 -18.04
C PHE A 137 2.78 3.40 -18.25
N ILE A 138 3.96 2.83 -18.05
CA ILE A 138 5.22 3.57 -18.14
C ILE A 138 5.49 4.05 -19.57
N ASN A 139 5.43 3.14 -20.54
CA ASN A 139 5.88 3.39 -21.91
C ASN A 139 4.86 4.14 -22.76
N ASN A 140 3.56 3.93 -22.51
CA ASN A 140 2.50 4.46 -23.36
C ASN A 140 1.70 5.58 -22.70
N VAL A 141 1.69 5.69 -21.36
CA VAL A 141 0.83 6.64 -20.63
C VAL A 141 1.64 7.69 -19.87
N ARG A 142 2.53 7.25 -18.98
CA ARG A 142 3.42 8.11 -18.17
C ARG A 142 4.40 8.89 -19.05
N SER A 143 4.88 8.28 -20.14
CA SER A 143 5.77 8.92 -21.12
C SER A 143 5.17 10.17 -21.78
N GLN A 144 3.84 10.28 -21.82
CA GLN A 144 3.15 11.46 -22.38
C GLN A 144 3.20 12.67 -21.43
N ILE A 145 3.58 12.48 -20.16
CA ILE A 145 3.68 13.56 -19.17
C ILE A 145 5.12 14.07 -19.13
N SER A 146 5.31 15.33 -19.51
CA SER A 146 6.61 15.99 -19.40
C SER A 146 7.02 16.12 -17.93
N THR A 147 8.14 15.51 -17.56
CA THR A 147 8.68 15.55 -16.19
C THR A 147 10.20 15.35 -16.18
N LYS A 148 10.85 15.90 -15.16
CA LYS A 148 12.26 15.63 -14.82
C LYS A 148 12.42 14.58 -13.73
N VAL A 149 11.30 14.05 -13.21
CA VAL A 149 11.30 13.08 -12.11
C VAL A 149 11.28 11.67 -12.69
N ASP A 150 12.05 10.78 -12.09
CA ASP A 150 12.22 9.37 -12.49
C ASP A 150 11.22 8.42 -11.83
N ASN A 151 10.37 8.90 -10.93
CA ASN A 151 9.37 8.10 -10.24
C ASN A 151 8.31 7.54 -11.20
N ILE A 152 7.87 6.30 -11.04
CA ILE A 152 6.80 5.71 -11.88
C ILE A 152 5.52 6.51 -11.70
N PHE A 153 5.12 6.75 -10.45
CA PHE A 153 3.87 7.45 -10.13
C PHE A 153 4.12 8.94 -9.91
N ILE A 154 3.61 9.75 -10.84
CA ILE A 154 3.68 11.21 -10.81
C ILE A 154 2.28 11.84 -10.89
N SER A 155 2.17 13.12 -10.55
CA SER A 155 0.95 13.88 -10.80
C SER A 155 0.77 14.12 -12.30
N TRP A 156 -0.45 14.46 -12.71
CA TRP A 156 -0.73 14.94 -14.07
C TRP A 156 0.16 16.13 -14.48
N SER A 157 0.49 16.99 -13.52
CA SER A 157 1.41 18.13 -13.70
C SER A 157 2.90 17.74 -13.69
N GLY A 158 3.24 16.45 -13.79
CA GLY A 158 4.62 15.96 -13.85
C GLY A 158 5.39 16.05 -12.52
N LYS A 159 4.72 16.30 -11.39
CA LYS A 159 5.38 16.43 -10.08
C LYS A 159 5.43 15.09 -9.35
N ARG A 160 6.47 14.89 -8.53
CA ARG A 160 6.60 13.72 -7.65
C ARG A 160 5.41 13.62 -6.69
N MET A 161 4.84 12.43 -6.55
CA MET A 161 3.84 12.16 -5.52
C MET A 161 4.51 11.89 -4.17
N ARG A 162 4.10 12.62 -3.13
CA ARG A 162 4.50 12.32 -1.73
C ARG A 162 3.64 11.20 -1.18
N SER A 163 4.12 10.49 -0.14
CA SER A 163 3.34 9.42 0.52
C SER A 163 1.98 9.87 1.05
N GLY A 164 1.85 11.14 1.45
CA GLY A 164 0.56 11.74 1.81
C GLY A 164 -0.41 11.75 0.62
N ALA A 165 0.05 12.24 -0.54
CA ALA A 165 -0.75 12.27 -1.77
C ALA A 165 -1.15 10.85 -2.22
N VAL A 166 -0.25 9.87 -2.12
CA VAL A 166 -0.55 8.45 -2.39
C VAL A 166 -1.70 7.96 -1.50
N ASN A 167 -1.62 8.17 -0.18
CA ASN A 167 -2.71 7.78 0.72
C ASN A 167 -4.01 8.52 0.42
N THR A 168 -3.94 9.80 0.04
CA THR A 168 -5.12 10.57 -0.37
C THR A 168 -5.78 9.97 -1.61
N GLN A 169 -5.02 9.56 -2.64
CA GLN A 169 -5.60 8.91 -3.83
C GLN A 169 -6.23 7.56 -3.50
N VAL A 170 -5.56 6.74 -2.68
CA VAL A 170 -6.12 5.48 -2.18
C VAL A 170 -7.46 5.70 -1.47
N GLN A 171 -7.58 6.75 -0.66
CA GLN A 171 -8.84 7.11 0.00
C GLN A 171 -9.93 7.50 -0.98
N PHE A 172 -9.61 8.34 -1.97
CA PHE A 172 -10.59 8.77 -2.96
C PHE A 172 -11.12 7.59 -3.78
N MET A 173 -10.23 6.71 -4.25
CA MET A 173 -10.62 5.49 -4.97
C MET A 173 -11.52 4.59 -4.14
N TRP A 174 -11.14 4.34 -2.88
CA TRP A 174 -11.90 3.47 -1.99
C TRP A 174 -13.31 3.99 -1.72
N LYS A 175 -13.44 5.32 -1.54
CA LYS A 175 -14.74 5.97 -1.43
C LYS A 175 -15.55 5.86 -2.71
N LYS A 176 -14.91 6.10 -3.87
CA LYS A 176 -15.55 6.01 -5.18
C LYS A 176 -16.04 4.60 -5.51
N ALA A 177 -15.37 3.56 -5.00
CA ALA A 177 -15.80 2.16 -5.12
C ALA A 177 -16.99 1.80 -4.19
N GLY A 178 -17.54 2.77 -3.44
CA GLY A 178 -18.66 2.52 -2.53
C GLY A 178 -18.28 1.77 -1.25
N ASN A 179 -16.99 1.77 -0.88
CA ASN A 179 -16.48 1.17 0.36
C ASN A 179 -16.29 2.20 1.49
N TYR A 180 -16.94 3.35 1.38
CA TYR A 180 -16.92 4.35 2.44
C TYR A 180 -17.81 3.91 3.61
N ASN A 181 -17.24 3.92 4.81
CA ASN A 181 -18.00 3.79 6.05
C ASN A 181 -17.55 4.93 6.99
N PRO A 182 -18.47 5.83 7.41
CA PRO A 182 -18.13 6.97 8.27
C PRO A 182 -17.70 6.58 9.69
N GLU A 183 -18.06 5.37 10.16
CA GLU A 183 -17.67 4.83 11.46
C GLU A 183 -16.25 4.26 11.45
N LYS A 184 -15.77 3.88 10.26
CA LYS A 184 -14.40 3.40 10.07
C LYS A 184 -13.45 4.55 9.77
N ARG A 185 -12.20 4.37 10.18
CA ARG A 185 -11.10 5.22 9.73
C ARG A 185 -10.92 5.07 8.22
N ASN A 186 -10.66 6.18 7.54
CA ASN A 186 -10.29 6.19 6.13
C ASN A 186 -9.11 5.24 5.85
N ILE A 187 -9.20 4.51 4.72
CA ILE A 187 -8.16 3.62 4.23
C ILE A 187 -6.80 4.35 4.10
N CYS A 188 -5.71 3.66 4.41
CA CYS A 188 -4.38 4.11 4.04
C CYS A 188 -3.42 2.91 4.02
N SER A 189 -2.24 3.09 3.44
CA SER A 189 -1.19 2.05 3.42
C SER A 189 -0.89 1.43 4.80
N THR A 190 -0.94 2.21 5.87
CA THR A 190 -0.74 1.67 7.24
C THR A 190 -1.88 0.75 7.67
N LEU A 191 -3.12 1.09 7.32
CA LEU A 191 -4.28 0.28 7.66
C LEU A 191 -4.31 -1.01 6.83
N ILE A 192 -4.02 -0.91 5.52
CA ILE A 192 -3.82 -2.06 4.63
C ILE A 192 -2.79 -3.02 5.21
N ARG A 193 -1.62 -2.51 5.60
CA ARG A 193 -0.55 -3.33 6.17
C ARG A 193 -0.95 -4.03 7.46
N LYS A 194 -1.64 -3.31 8.35
CA LYS A 194 -2.15 -3.90 9.60
C LYS A 194 -3.17 -5.00 9.31
N SER A 195 -4.11 -4.76 8.39
CA SER A 195 -5.11 -5.74 7.98
C SER A 195 -4.47 -7.01 7.40
N ALA A 196 -3.53 -6.88 6.45
CA ALA A 196 -2.82 -8.01 5.87
C ALA A 196 -2.05 -8.83 6.93
N SER A 197 -1.24 -8.16 7.76
CA SER A 197 -0.47 -8.82 8.82
C SER A 197 -1.35 -9.53 9.85
N THR A 198 -2.55 -9.00 10.11
CA THR A 198 -3.50 -9.62 11.02
C THR A 198 -4.18 -10.83 10.39
N GLY A 199 -4.69 -10.69 9.17
CA GLY A 199 -5.44 -11.76 8.50
C GLY A 199 -4.59 -13.02 8.32
N ILE A 200 -3.33 -12.86 7.92
CA ILE A 200 -2.35 -13.96 7.81
C ILE A 200 -2.19 -14.69 9.15
N ARG A 201 -2.10 -13.95 10.26
CA ARG A 201 -1.96 -14.52 11.59
C ARG A 201 -3.22 -15.23 12.07
N GLU A 202 -4.38 -14.61 11.90
CA GLU A 202 -5.67 -15.17 12.33
C GLU A 202 -5.99 -16.47 11.57
N GLN A 203 -5.63 -16.53 10.29
CA GLN A 203 -5.83 -17.70 9.43
C GLN A 203 -4.68 -18.72 9.52
N LYS A 204 -3.63 -18.45 10.32
CA LYS A 204 -2.40 -19.27 10.42
C LYS A 204 -1.79 -19.61 9.05
N LEU A 205 -1.87 -18.67 8.11
CA LEU A 205 -1.35 -18.87 6.75
C LEU A 205 0.15 -18.56 6.72
N GLY A 206 0.96 -19.55 6.34
CA GLY A 206 2.39 -19.39 6.06
C GLY A 206 3.27 -19.10 7.28
N ASN A 207 4.56 -18.85 7.00
CA ASN A 207 5.53 -18.49 8.02
C ASN A 207 5.46 -16.98 8.31
N TYR A 208 4.99 -16.65 9.51
CA TYR A 208 4.83 -15.26 9.97
C TYR A 208 6.13 -14.42 9.83
N GLN A 209 7.30 -15.04 9.98
CA GLN A 209 8.59 -14.37 9.82
C GLN A 209 8.86 -13.97 8.35
N GLU A 210 8.46 -14.78 7.37
CA GLU A 210 8.63 -14.49 5.95
C GLU A 210 7.72 -13.35 5.51
N VAL A 211 6.49 -13.33 6.02
CA VAL A 211 5.55 -12.23 5.79
C VAL A 211 6.05 -10.93 6.42
N ALA A 212 6.65 -10.99 7.62
CA ALA A 212 7.27 -9.84 8.25
C ALA A 212 8.47 -9.31 7.45
N ARG A 213 9.28 -10.20 6.85
CA ARG A 213 10.38 -9.85 5.94
C ARG A 213 9.85 -9.21 4.66
N LEU A 214 8.80 -9.76 4.03
CA LEU A 214 8.15 -9.20 2.84
C LEU A 214 7.63 -7.77 3.11
N MET A 215 7.04 -7.54 4.28
CA MET A 215 6.52 -6.23 4.69
C MET A 215 7.58 -5.28 5.31
N ALA A 216 8.86 -5.68 5.29
CA ALA A 216 10.01 -4.94 5.85
C ALA A 216 9.78 -4.41 7.29
N HIS A 217 9.38 -5.30 8.19
CA HIS A 217 9.18 -5.01 9.63
C HIS A 217 10.39 -5.38 10.49
N SER A 218 10.58 -4.62 11.59
CA SER A 218 11.36 -5.08 12.75
C SER A 218 10.48 -5.93 13.68
N ASP A 219 11.01 -7.01 14.25
CA ASP A 219 10.28 -7.91 15.17
C ASP A 219 9.69 -7.19 16.38
N GLU A 220 10.39 -6.20 16.94
CA GLU A 220 9.92 -5.44 18.11
C GLU A 220 8.68 -4.61 17.84
N THR A 221 8.63 -3.98 16.66
CA THR A 221 7.45 -3.23 16.22
C THR A 221 6.27 -4.18 16.08
N ALA A 222 6.50 -5.35 15.50
CA ALA A 222 5.47 -6.37 15.30
C ALA A 222 4.90 -6.83 16.65
N LYS A 223 5.75 -7.23 17.60
CA LYS A 223 5.37 -7.65 18.97
C LYS A 223 4.45 -6.65 19.69
N LYS A 224 4.69 -5.33 19.56
CA LYS A 224 3.84 -4.30 20.19
C LYS A 224 2.41 -4.24 19.64
N PHE A 225 2.23 -4.43 18.34
CA PHE A 225 0.88 -4.48 17.74
C PHE A 225 0.14 -5.76 18.13
N TYR A 226 0.86 -6.88 18.27
CA TYR A 226 0.26 -8.18 18.63
C TYR A 226 -0.13 -8.29 20.09
N PHE A 227 0.66 -7.74 21.02
CA PHE A 227 0.33 -7.75 22.45
C PHE A 227 -1.08 -7.20 22.73
N THR A 228 -1.50 -6.14 22.02
CA THR A 228 -2.85 -5.58 22.16
C THR A 228 -3.95 -6.53 21.65
N GLN A 229 -3.67 -7.31 20.60
CA GLN A 229 -4.62 -8.26 20.04
C GLN A 229 -4.74 -9.53 20.90
N ASP A 230 -3.62 -10.04 21.42
CA ASP A 230 -3.57 -11.24 22.25
C ASP A 230 -4.25 -10.99 23.60
N ASN A 231 -4.03 -9.83 24.22
CA ASN A 231 -4.75 -9.46 25.44
C ASN A 231 -6.27 -9.40 25.24
N ARG A 232 -6.75 -8.96 24.06
CA ARG A 232 -8.19 -8.98 23.74
C ARG A 232 -8.72 -10.39 23.60
N ALA A 233 -8.04 -11.24 22.83
CA ALA A 233 -8.45 -12.64 22.64
C ALA A 233 -8.44 -13.40 23.97
N ASN A 234 -7.45 -13.16 24.82
CA ASN A 234 -7.35 -13.78 26.15
C ASN A 234 -8.41 -13.23 27.12
N ALA A 235 -8.68 -11.92 27.11
CA ALA A 235 -9.75 -11.34 27.93
C ALA A 235 -11.15 -11.84 27.52
N ALA A 236 -11.37 -12.08 26.22
CA ALA A 236 -12.61 -12.66 25.73
C ALA A 236 -12.79 -14.15 26.12
N LYS A 237 -11.68 -14.90 26.24
CA LYS A 237 -11.67 -16.31 26.67
C LYS A 237 -11.67 -16.50 28.19
N ALA A 238 -11.32 -15.47 28.95
CA ALA A 238 -11.29 -15.49 30.41
C ALA A 238 -12.66 -15.17 31.05
N LYS A 239 -13.70 -15.06 30.23
CA LYS A 239 -15.12 -15.10 30.63
C LYS A 239 -15.67 -16.48 30.37
#